data_AF-A0A914S2C6-F1
#
_entry.id   AF-A0A914S2C6-F1
#
_cell.length_a   1.000
_cell.length_b   1.000
_cell.length_c   1.000
_cell.angle_alpha   90.00
_cell.angle_beta   90.00
_cell.angle_gamma   90.00
#
_symmetry.space_group_name_H-M   'P 1'
#
loop_
_entity.id
_entity.type
_entity.pdbx_description
1 polymer ?
#
loop_
_entity_poly.entity_id
_entity_poly.type
_entity_poly.pdbx_seq_one_letter_code
_entity_poly.pdbx_strand_id
1 'polypeptide(L)'
;MQNDLVRARDYLEKTHNCVVVEGILSPVADSFRKPDLLTAEHRLKMVELAVRNSTWLRADGWECSQSEWTRTLHVLNHFKKQLERKYGDGPSGIRLMFLCGGDVVEEIVRDFGLVVIARTNSDPMKTVYLIDVLRKHQKNIHVIEDETCPNDISSTRLRTAVRRRESIRYCTDDEVISYIEKNNLYSFSKTTVKCLRPPQPPKRNSSVAMQKIHHLTPSSPLDSSCKVMIIIF
;
A
#
# COMPACT_ATOMS: atom_id res chain seq x y z
N MET A 1 -0.50 5.98 -7.73
CA MET A 1 -0.81 4.63 -7.23
C MET A 1 -0.46 3.54 -8.24
N GLN A 2 -1.05 3.52 -9.45
CA GLN A 2 -0.60 2.55 -10.47
C GLN A 2 0.85 2.77 -10.90
N ASN A 3 1.23 4.02 -11.18
CA ASN A 3 2.60 4.38 -11.56
C ASN A 3 3.62 3.95 -10.50
N ASP A 4 3.26 4.10 -9.22
CA ASP A 4 4.09 3.70 -8.08
C ASP A 4 4.37 2.19 -8.09
N LEU A 5 3.34 1.37 -8.33
CA LEU A 5 3.48 -0.08 -8.43
C LEU A 5 4.33 -0.49 -9.64
N VAL A 6 4.10 0.12 -10.81
CA VAL A 6 4.90 -0.12 -12.02
C VAL A 6 6.36 0.22 -11.77
N ARG A 7 6.63 1.37 -11.14
CA ARG A 7 7.99 1.80 -10.81
C ARG A 7 8.67 0.85 -9.81
N ALA A 8 7.93 0.43 -8.79
CA ALA A 8 8.42 -0.54 -7.81
C ALA A 8 8.75 -1.89 -8.46
N ARG A 9 7.91 -2.36 -9.38
CA ARG A 9 8.15 -3.58 -10.14
C ARG A 9 9.43 -3.48 -10.98
N ASP A 10 9.54 -2.44 -11.79
CA ASP A 10 10.70 -2.19 -12.63
C ASP A 10 12.00 -2.19 -11.84
N TYR A 11 12.02 -1.48 -10.70
CA TYR A 11 13.18 -1.41 -9.83
C TYR A 11 13.56 -2.79 -9.29
N LEU A 12 12.59 -3.56 -8.78
CA LEU A 12 12.84 -4.86 -8.18
C LEU A 12 13.37 -5.87 -9.21
N GLU A 13 12.71 -5.96 -10.37
CA GLU A 13 13.12 -6.89 -11.44
C GLU A 13 14.51 -6.53 -11.98
N LYS A 14 14.83 -5.25 -12.17
CA LYS A 14 16.13 -4.81 -12.70
C LYS A 14 17.27 -4.93 -11.68
N THR A 15 17.01 -4.59 -10.41
CA THR A 15 18.06 -4.47 -9.38
C THR A 15 18.36 -5.82 -8.74
N HIS A 16 17.34 -6.64 -8.50
CA HIS A 16 17.47 -7.91 -7.77
C HIS A 16 17.32 -9.13 -8.67
N ASN A 17 17.09 -8.91 -9.97
CA ASN A 17 16.91 -9.97 -10.96
C ASN A 17 15.80 -10.97 -10.55
N CYS A 18 14.82 -10.49 -9.76
CA CYS A 18 13.67 -11.25 -9.29
C CYS A 18 12.49 -11.11 -10.25
N VAL A 19 11.41 -11.85 -10.03
CA VAL A 19 10.19 -11.76 -10.85
C VAL A 19 9.04 -11.25 -10.00
N VAL A 20 8.45 -10.11 -10.37
CA VAL A 20 7.23 -9.62 -9.70
C VAL A 20 6.03 -10.29 -10.33
N VAL A 21 5.38 -11.16 -9.58
CA VAL A 21 4.30 -12.02 -10.10
C VAL A 21 2.93 -11.39 -9.94
N GLU A 22 2.77 -10.48 -8.97
CA GLU A 22 1.46 -9.91 -8.62
C GLU A 22 1.64 -8.58 -7.89
N GLY A 23 0.71 -7.64 -8.13
CA GLY A 23 0.56 -6.41 -7.38
C GLY A 23 -0.87 -6.28 -6.88
N ILE A 24 -1.04 -5.91 -5.61
CA ILE A 24 -2.36 -5.77 -4.99
C ILE A 24 -2.56 -4.33 -4.52
N LEU A 25 -3.70 -3.76 -4.89
CA LEU A 25 -4.22 -2.55 -4.28
C LEU A 25 -5.32 -2.96 -3.30
N SER A 26 -5.10 -2.72 -2.01
CA SER A 26 -6.04 -3.08 -0.96
C SER A 26 -6.56 -1.83 -0.26
N PRO A 27 -7.74 -1.31 -0.63
CA PRO A 27 -8.29 -0.12 0.02
C PRO A 27 -8.49 -0.36 1.52
N VAL A 28 -8.17 0.65 2.33
CA VAL A 28 -8.42 0.61 3.78
C VAL A 28 -9.90 0.44 4.14
N ALA A 29 -10.23 -0.09 5.33
CA ALA A 29 -11.60 -0.08 5.85
C ALA A 29 -12.13 1.33 6.21
N ASP A 30 -13.46 1.51 6.16
CA ASP A 30 -14.11 2.79 6.54
C ASP A 30 -13.92 3.13 8.02
N SER A 31 -13.67 2.11 8.85
CA SER A 31 -13.30 2.22 10.26
C SER A 31 -12.00 3.01 10.51
N PHE A 32 -11.18 3.26 9.47
CA PHE A 32 -10.00 4.13 9.54
C PHE A 32 -10.37 5.59 9.85
N ARG A 33 -11.61 6.02 9.56
CA ARG A 33 -12.17 7.33 9.95
C ARG A 33 -11.31 8.54 9.53
N LYS A 34 -10.69 8.48 8.34
CA LYS A 34 -10.00 9.65 7.76
C LYS A 34 -11.04 10.68 7.30
N PRO A 35 -10.80 12.00 7.51
CA PRO A 35 -11.68 13.03 6.96
C PRO A 35 -11.82 12.89 5.44
N ASP A 36 -13.04 13.10 4.94
CA ASP A 36 -13.40 12.97 3.52
C ASP A 36 -13.15 11.59 2.89
N LEU A 37 -13.02 10.54 3.70
CA LEU A 37 -12.90 9.18 3.18
C LEU A 37 -14.26 8.73 2.63
N LEU A 38 -14.31 8.46 1.33
CA LEU A 38 -15.47 7.79 0.73
C LEU A 38 -15.63 6.38 1.29
N THR A 39 -16.84 5.85 1.19
CA THR A 39 -17.13 4.46 1.54
C THR A 39 -16.18 3.49 0.83
N ALA A 40 -15.89 2.39 1.51
CA ALA A 40 -15.06 1.30 1.05
C ALA A 40 -15.53 0.78 -0.30
N GLU A 41 -16.85 0.68 -0.48
CA GLU A 41 -17.49 0.24 -1.72
C GLU A 41 -17.06 1.10 -2.93
N HIS A 42 -17.18 2.43 -2.83
CA HIS A 42 -16.79 3.32 -3.92
C HIS A 42 -15.29 3.27 -4.18
N ARG A 43 -14.47 3.20 -3.12
CA ARG A 43 -13.00 3.12 -3.26
C ARG A 43 -12.57 1.82 -3.92
N LEU A 44 -13.09 0.69 -3.47
CA LEU A 44 -12.83 -0.61 -4.07
C LEU A 44 -13.27 -0.61 -5.54
N LYS A 45 -14.46 -0.06 -5.84
CA LYS A 45 -14.94 -0.03 -7.22
C LYS A 45 -14.06 0.80 -8.14
N MET A 46 -13.60 1.97 -7.69
CA MET A 46 -12.65 2.78 -8.44
C MET A 46 -11.33 2.04 -8.64
N VAL A 47 -10.82 1.34 -7.63
CA VAL A 47 -9.58 0.56 -7.74
C VAL A 47 -9.72 -0.60 -8.73
N GLU A 48 -10.83 -1.33 -8.71
CA GLU A 48 -11.15 -2.39 -9.70
C GLU A 48 -11.12 -1.84 -11.13
N LEU A 49 -11.77 -0.70 -11.37
CA LEU A 49 -11.78 -0.06 -12.69
C LEU A 49 -10.37 0.35 -13.11
N ALA A 50 -9.60 0.91 -12.18
CA ALA A 50 -8.24 1.38 -12.43
C ALA A 50 -7.31 0.23 -12.86
N VAL A 51 -7.47 -0.96 -12.29
CA VAL A 51 -6.58 -2.11 -12.59
C VAL A 51 -7.14 -3.09 -13.61
N ARG A 52 -8.34 -2.89 -14.15
CA ARG A 52 -9.05 -3.89 -14.97
C ARG A 52 -8.26 -4.39 -16.18
N ASN A 53 -7.42 -3.53 -16.76
CA ASN A 53 -6.66 -3.82 -17.97
C ASN A 53 -5.22 -4.26 -17.65
N SER A 54 -4.86 -4.36 -16.37
CA SER A 54 -3.56 -4.84 -15.95
C SER A 54 -3.52 -6.36 -15.93
N THR A 55 -2.40 -6.92 -16.37
CA THR A 55 -2.15 -8.37 -16.36
C THR A 55 -1.58 -8.90 -15.05
N TRP A 56 -1.13 -7.99 -14.17
CA TRP A 56 -0.43 -8.35 -12.93
C TRP A 56 -0.92 -7.59 -11.71
N LEU A 57 -1.70 -6.52 -11.89
CA LEU A 57 -2.34 -5.78 -10.80
C LEU A 57 -3.77 -6.26 -10.58
N ARG A 58 -4.18 -6.33 -9.31
CA ARG A 58 -5.57 -6.56 -8.93
C ARG A 58 -6.00 -5.72 -7.73
N ALA A 59 -7.30 -5.53 -7.61
CA ALA A 59 -7.93 -5.00 -6.41
C ALA A 59 -8.16 -6.14 -5.42
N ASP A 60 -8.09 -5.85 -4.11
CA ASP A 60 -8.50 -6.79 -3.07
C ASP A 60 -9.31 -6.09 -1.98
N GLY A 61 -10.55 -6.56 -1.79
CA GLY A 61 -11.50 -5.99 -0.84
C GLY A 61 -11.44 -6.57 0.57
N TRP A 62 -10.50 -7.47 0.87
CA TRP A 62 -10.45 -8.13 2.18
C TRP A 62 -10.26 -7.12 3.31
N GLU A 63 -9.31 -6.18 3.19
CA GLU A 63 -9.10 -5.15 4.21
C GLU A 63 -10.33 -4.26 4.37
N CYS A 64 -10.91 -3.77 3.27
CA CYS A 64 -12.04 -2.86 3.38
C CYS A 64 -13.35 -3.53 3.82
N SER A 65 -13.43 -4.87 3.78
CA SER A 65 -14.55 -5.64 4.33
C SER A 65 -14.47 -5.86 5.85
N GLN A 66 -13.35 -5.50 6.50
CA GLN A 66 -13.22 -5.66 7.95
C GLN A 66 -14.11 -4.65 8.69
N SER A 67 -14.84 -5.13 9.71
CA SER A 67 -15.75 -4.31 10.51
C SER A 67 -15.01 -3.32 11.44
N GLU A 68 -13.76 -3.63 11.81
CA GLU A 68 -12.91 -2.82 12.67
C GLU A 68 -11.64 -2.36 11.95
N TRP A 69 -10.95 -1.37 12.54
CA TRP A 69 -9.67 -0.93 11.99
C TRP A 69 -8.66 -2.06 12.08
N THR A 70 -8.05 -2.39 10.94
CA THR A 70 -7.10 -3.48 10.84
C THR A 70 -5.69 -2.91 10.75
N ARG A 71 -4.79 -3.37 11.64
CA ARG A 71 -3.37 -3.01 11.57
C ARG A 71 -2.79 -3.50 10.25
N THR A 72 -1.97 -2.68 9.59
CA THR A 72 -1.25 -3.06 8.37
C THR A 72 -0.54 -4.42 8.50
N LEU A 73 0.09 -4.70 9.65
CA LEU A 73 0.74 -5.98 9.90
C LEU A 73 -0.22 -7.17 9.81
N HIS A 74 -1.48 -7.01 10.24
CA HIS A 74 -2.49 -8.05 10.14
C HIS A 74 -2.91 -8.28 8.68
N VAL A 75 -3.01 -7.20 7.90
CA VAL A 75 -3.28 -7.29 6.46
C VAL A 75 -2.16 -7.97 5.69
N LEU A 76 -0.90 -7.59 5.97
CA LEU A 76 0.27 -8.25 5.36
C LEU A 76 0.32 -9.74 5.70
N ASN A 77 0.01 -10.13 6.94
CA ASN A 77 -0.08 -11.53 7.34
C ASN A 77 -1.21 -12.29 6.63
N HIS A 78 -2.35 -11.66 6.40
CA HIS A 78 -3.44 -12.24 5.62
C HIS A 78 -2.97 -12.57 4.20
N PHE A 79 -2.35 -11.60 3.52
CA PHE A 79 -1.86 -11.80 2.16
C PHE A 79 -0.69 -12.76 2.06
N LYS A 80 0.21 -12.78 3.04
CA LYS A 80 1.29 -13.78 3.12
C LYS A 80 0.73 -15.21 3.13
N LYS A 81 -0.30 -15.47 3.96
CA LYS A 81 -0.97 -16.78 4.00
C LYS A 81 -1.67 -17.12 2.69
N GLN A 82 -2.30 -16.13 2.04
CA GLN A 82 -2.89 -16.35 0.71
C GLN A 82 -1.82 -16.74 -0.31
N LEU A 83 -0.67 -16.07 -0.28
CA LEU A 83 0.44 -16.31 -1.19
C LEU A 83 1.10 -17.67 -0.99
N GLU A 84 1.37 -18.06 0.26
CA GLU A 84 1.93 -19.37 0.60
C GLU A 84 1.03 -20.50 0.09
N ARG A 85 -0.31 -20.32 0.12
CA ARG A 85 -1.26 -21.29 -0.46
C ARG A 85 -1.21 -21.33 -1.99
N LYS A 86 -1.00 -20.18 -2.64
CA LYS A 86 -1.04 -20.05 -4.11
C LYS A 86 0.27 -20.50 -4.76
N TYR A 87 1.41 -20.24 -4.13
CA TYR A 87 2.73 -20.45 -4.70
C TYR A 87 3.58 -21.51 -3.96
N GLY A 88 3.11 -22.02 -2.83
CA GLY A 88 3.82 -23.00 -1.99
C GLY A 88 4.86 -22.36 -1.06
N ASP A 89 5.27 -23.13 -0.05
CA ASP A 89 6.35 -22.79 0.87
C ASP A 89 7.61 -23.56 0.45
N GLY A 90 8.45 -22.92 -0.37
CA GLY A 90 9.64 -23.55 -0.96
C GLY A 90 10.87 -22.64 -0.89
N PRO A 91 12.07 -23.16 -1.21
CA PRO A 91 13.33 -22.39 -1.13
C PRO A 91 13.38 -21.18 -2.08
N SER A 92 12.58 -21.17 -3.16
CA SER A 92 12.33 -20.02 -4.03
C SER A 92 11.02 -19.28 -3.67
N GLY A 93 10.67 -19.29 -2.38
CA GLY A 93 9.39 -18.83 -1.85
C GLY A 93 9.04 -17.41 -2.24
N ILE A 94 7.74 -17.14 -2.31
CA ILE A 94 7.24 -15.81 -2.66
C ILE A 94 7.45 -14.82 -1.52
N ARG A 95 8.05 -13.67 -1.85
CA ARG A 95 8.25 -12.57 -0.91
C ARG A 95 7.16 -11.53 -1.05
N LEU A 96 6.59 -11.16 0.09
CA LEU A 96 5.67 -10.04 0.18
C LEU A 96 6.42 -8.75 0.50
N MET A 97 6.22 -7.75 -0.35
CA MET A 97 6.78 -6.40 -0.22
C MET A 97 5.66 -5.40 -0.01
N PHE A 98 5.79 -4.57 1.02
CA PHE A 98 4.89 -3.45 1.25
C PHE A 98 5.41 -2.20 0.53
N LEU A 99 4.58 -1.55 -0.28
CA LEU A 99 4.90 -0.31 -0.97
C LEU A 99 4.32 0.89 -0.21
N CYS A 100 5.17 1.84 0.18
CA CYS A 100 4.73 3.08 0.83
C CYS A 100 5.43 4.33 0.28
N GLY A 101 4.86 5.51 0.56
CA GLY A 101 5.40 6.80 0.11
C GLY A 101 6.26 7.54 1.13
N GLY A 102 6.57 6.94 2.29
CA GLY A 102 7.41 7.58 3.31
C GLY A 102 7.20 7.12 4.76
N ASP A 103 6.06 6.50 5.08
CA ASP A 103 5.81 5.98 6.43
C ASP A 103 6.44 4.59 6.58
N VAL A 104 7.51 4.50 7.38
CA VAL A 104 8.24 3.26 7.65
C VAL A 104 7.87 2.73 9.03
N VAL A 105 7.39 1.48 9.11
CA VAL A 105 7.02 0.82 10.37
C VAL A 105 7.98 -0.32 10.66
N GLU A 106 8.56 -0.32 11.87
CA GLU A 106 9.56 -1.29 12.32
C GLU A 106 9.15 -2.76 12.13
N GLU A 107 7.94 -3.11 12.57
CA GLU A 107 7.40 -4.48 12.50
C GLU A 107 7.31 -5.00 11.06
N ILE A 108 7.08 -4.11 10.09
CA ILE A 108 6.95 -4.48 8.67
C ILE A 108 8.30 -4.90 8.12
N VAL A 109 9.36 -4.14 8.40
CA VAL A 109 10.69 -4.36 7.82
C VAL A 109 11.36 -5.64 8.33
N ARG A 110 11.02 -6.06 9.55
CA ARG A 110 11.56 -7.28 10.15
C ARG A 110 11.02 -8.55 9.46
N ASP A 111 9.70 -8.61 9.26
CA ASP A 111 9.01 -9.84 8.85
C ASP A 111 8.63 -9.84 7.35
N PHE A 112 8.67 -8.67 6.71
CA PHE A 112 8.35 -8.43 5.30
C PHE A 112 9.41 -7.53 4.65
N GLY A 113 9.36 -7.36 3.32
CA GLY A 113 10.15 -6.34 2.66
C GLY A 113 9.38 -5.03 2.51
N LEU A 114 10.11 -3.94 2.36
CA LEU A 114 9.58 -2.60 2.23
C LEU A 114 10.13 -1.95 0.96
N VAL A 115 9.25 -1.40 0.14
CA VAL A 115 9.59 -0.54 -0.98
C VAL A 115 9.07 0.86 -0.66
N VAL A 116 9.97 1.85 -0.69
CA VAL A 116 9.63 3.24 -0.43
C VAL A 116 9.84 4.03 -1.70
N ILE A 117 8.81 4.69 -2.20
CA ILE A 117 8.98 5.68 -3.29
C ILE A 117 9.17 7.03 -2.63
N ALA A 118 10.39 7.54 -2.74
CA ALA A 118 10.75 8.86 -2.24
C ALA A 118 10.03 9.92 -3.07
N ARG A 119 9.53 10.97 -2.38
CA ARG A 119 8.95 12.15 -3.01
C ARG A 119 9.92 13.30 -2.87
N THR A 120 9.74 14.33 -3.69
CA THR A 120 10.50 15.58 -3.59
C THR A 120 10.45 16.12 -2.16
N ASN A 121 11.63 16.42 -1.61
CA ASN A 121 11.86 16.86 -0.22
C ASN A 121 11.62 15.80 0.88
N SER A 122 11.52 14.51 0.57
CA SER A 122 11.66 13.44 1.56
C SER A 122 12.99 12.70 1.37
N ASP A 123 13.64 12.36 2.48
CA ASP A 123 14.87 11.54 2.51
C ASP A 123 14.63 10.29 3.38
N PRO A 124 14.02 9.24 2.79
CA PRO A 124 13.79 8.00 3.50
C PRO A 124 15.09 7.31 3.93
N MET A 125 16.17 7.45 3.14
CA MET A 125 17.46 6.81 3.45
C MET A 125 18.10 7.40 4.71
N LYS A 126 17.98 8.70 4.94
CA LYS A 126 18.36 9.32 6.22
C LYS A 126 17.56 8.75 7.39
N THR A 127 16.26 8.50 7.22
CA THR A 127 15.43 7.87 8.25
C THR A 127 15.89 6.44 8.55
N VAL A 128 16.16 5.66 7.51
CA VAL A 128 16.70 4.29 7.64
C VAL A 128 18.04 4.30 8.37
N TYR A 129 18.91 5.26 8.05
CA TYR A 129 20.18 5.41 8.73
C TYR A 129 19.98 5.77 10.19
N LEU A 130 19.15 6.76 10.54
CA LEU A 130 19.01 7.25 11.91
C LEU A 130 18.36 6.26 12.88
N ILE A 131 17.49 5.36 12.39
CA ILE A 131 16.76 4.41 13.24
C ILE A 131 17.45 3.05 13.22
N ASP A 132 17.98 2.63 14.37
CA ASP A 132 18.79 1.39 14.50
C ASP A 132 18.09 0.15 13.98
N VAL A 133 16.79 0.01 14.23
CA VAL A 133 16.05 -1.18 13.78
C VAL A 133 15.87 -1.19 12.26
N LEU A 134 15.64 -0.03 11.64
CA LEU A 134 15.58 0.08 10.18
C LEU A 134 16.95 -0.19 9.56
N ARG A 135 18.01 0.36 10.15
CA ARG A 135 19.40 0.12 9.73
C ARG A 135 19.76 -1.36 9.79
N LYS A 136 19.37 -2.07 10.85
CA LYS A 136 19.58 -3.52 11.00
C LYS A 136 18.93 -4.32 9.88
N HIS A 137 17.76 -3.88 9.41
CA HIS A 137 17.01 -4.53 8.35
C HIS A 137 17.07 -3.79 7.00
N GLN A 138 18.09 -2.94 6.78
CA GLN A 138 18.19 -2.10 5.58
C GLN A 138 18.18 -2.89 4.26
N LYS A 139 18.66 -4.14 4.28
CA LYS A 139 18.65 -5.02 3.09
C LYS A 139 17.24 -5.38 2.62
N ASN A 140 16.25 -5.30 3.52
CA ASN A 140 14.83 -5.50 3.22
C ASN A 140 14.12 -4.18 2.84
N ILE A 141 14.83 -3.05 2.85
CA ILE A 141 14.28 -1.74 2.50
C ILE A 141 14.83 -1.33 1.14
N HIS A 142 13.93 -1.01 0.22
CA HIS A 142 14.25 -0.58 -1.13
C HIS A 142 13.70 0.82 -1.36
N VAL A 143 14.57 1.82 -1.27
CA VAL A 143 14.20 3.20 -1.55
C VAL A 143 14.37 3.46 -3.04
N ILE A 144 13.32 3.99 -3.66
CA ILE A 144 13.25 4.31 -5.08
C ILE A 144 13.07 5.81 -5.20
N GLU A 145 14.01 6.45 -5.86
CA GLU A 145 13.92 7.85 -6.28
C GLU A 145 13.47 7.86 -7.75
N ASP A 146 12.30 8.45 -8.01
CA ASP A 146 11.79 8.60 -9.38
C ASP A 146 12.05 10.02 -9.88
N GLU A 147 13.26 10.22 -10.41
CA GLU A 147 13.65 11.48 -11.03
C GLU A 147 13.09 11.62 -12.46
N THR A 148 12.73 10.51 -13.10
CA THR A 148 12.31 10.51 -14.51
C THR A 148 10.86 10.92 -14.67
N CYS A 149 9.98 10.41 -13.80
CA CYS A 149 8.55 10.67 -13.88
C CYS A 149 7.93 10.76 -12.46
N PRO A 150 8.27 11.78 -11.67
CA PRO A 150 7.80 11.91 -10.30
C PRO A 150 6.27 11.94 -10.24
N ASN A 151 5.69 11.02 -9.48
CA ASN A 151 4.23 10.96 -9.31
C ASN A 151 3.73 12.02 -8.32
N ASP A 152 3.44 13.20 -8.85
CA ASP A 152 2.95 14.36 -8.07
C ASP A 152 1.42 14.42 -7.92
N ILE A 153 0.69 13.46 -8.48
CA ILE A 153 -0.78 13.44 -8.44
C ILE A 153 -1.23 12.79 -7.13
N SER A 154 -1.67 13.62 -6.19
CA SER A 154 -2.24 13.16 -4.92
C SER A 154 -3.77 13.09 -4.95
N SER A 155 -4.35 12.15 -4.22
CA SER A 155 -5.81 12.05 -4.10
C SER A 155 -6.44 13.34 -3.53
N THR A 156 -5.71 14.09 -2.70
CA THR A 156 -6.18 15.39 -2.18
C THR A 156 -6.29 16.44 -3.28
N ARG A 157 -5.32 16.51 -4.20
CA ARG A 157 -5.37 17.38 -5.38
C ARG A 157 -6.53 16.99 -6.29
N LEU A 158 -6.69 15.69 -6.58
CA LEU A 158 -7.80 15.17 -7.38
C LEU A 158 -9.17 15.53 -6.79
N ARG A 159 -9.40 15.25 -5.50
CA ARG A 159 -10.67 15.62 -4.83
C ARG A 159 -10.93 17.13 -4.88
N THR A 160 -9.87 17.94 -4.77
CA THR A 160 -9.99 19.40 -4.84
C THR A 160 -10.37 19.88 -6.24
N ALA A 161 -9.74 19.32 -7.28
CA ALA A 161 -10.09 19.61 -8.68
C ALA A 161 -11.56 19.26 -8.97
N VAL A 162 -12.01 18.06 -8.57
CA VAL A 162 -13.43 17.65 -8.72
C VAL A 162 -14.37 18.63 -8.02
N ARG A 163 -14.08 19.05 -6.79
CA ARG A 163 -14.88 20.06 -6.06
C ARG A 163 -14.93 21.41 -6.75
N ARG A 164 -13.85 21.79 -7.43
CA ARG A 164 -13.75 23.04 -8.21
C ARG A 164 -14.34 22.92 -9.62
N ARG A 165 -14.87 21.74 -9.99
CA ARG A 165 -15.33 21.43 -11.35
C ARG A 165 -14.23 21.59 -12.40
N GLU A 166 -12.98 21.37 -11.98
CA GLU A 166 -11.84 21.29 -12.87
C GLU A 166 -11.75 19.87 -13.45
N SER A 167 -11.28 19.76 -14.69
CA SER A 167 -11.09 18.45 -15.31
C SER A 167 -9.97 17.68 -14.61
N ILE A 168 -10.21 16.39 -14.33
CA ILE A 168 -9.21 15.43 -13.85
C ILE A 168 -8.78 14.44 -14.94
N ARG A 169 -9.11 14.74 -16.21
CA ARG A 169 -8.70 13.90 -17.34
C ARG A 169 -7.19 13.79 -17.41
N TYR A 170 -6.69 12.62 -17.79
CA TYR A 170 -5.27 12.28 -17.84
C TYR A 170 -4.55 12.21 -16.48
N CYS A 171 -5.25 12.47 -15.37
CA CYS A 171 -4.71 12.26 -14.03
C CYS A 171 -5.06 10.88 -13.45
N THR A 172 -6.05 10.21 -14.04
CA THR A 172 -6.52 8.86 -13.70
C THR A 172 -7.26 8.27 -14.92
N ASP A 173 -7.61 6.98 -14.88
CA ASP A 173 -8.35 6.31 -15.95
C ASP A 173 -9.73 6.92 -16.24
N ASP A 174 -10.10 6.99 -17.51
CA ASP A 174 -11.38 7.55 -17.98
C ASP A 174 -12.60 6.84 -17.36
N GLU A 175 -12.47 5.54 -17.06
CA GLU A 175 -13.54 4.78 -16.40
C GLU A 175 -13.73 5.17 -14.93
N VAL A 176 -12.64 5.50 -14.23
CA VAL A 176 -12.69 6.02 -12.86
C VAL A 176 -13.33 7.40 -12.86
N ILE A 177 -12.98 8.26 -13.84
CA ILE A 177 -13.59 9.59 -14.01
C ILE A 177 -15.10 9.43 -14.24
N SER A 178 -15.49 8.58 -15.18
CA SER A 178 -16.90 8.29 -15.48
C SER A 178 -17.65 7.77 -14.25
N TYR A 179 -17.02 6.94 -13.42
CA TYR A 179 -17.60 6.44 -12.18
C TYR A 179 -17.80 7.56 -11.14
N ILE A 180 -16.81 8.44 -10.97
CA ILE A 180 -16.89 9.59 -10.07
C ILE A 180 -18.06 10.50 -10.46
N GLU A 181 -18.18 10.82 -11.75
CA GLU A 181 -19.24 11.66 -12.30
C GLU A 181 -20.62 11.04 -12.13
N LYS A 182 -20.78 9.77 -12.53
CA LYS A 182 -22.07 9.05 -12.43
C LYS A 182 -22.60 8.97 -11.00
N ASN A 183 -21.72 8.83 -10.02
CA ASN A 183 -22.09 8.71 -8.61
C ASN A 183 -21.99 10.05 -7.84
N ASN A 184 -21.71 11.16 -8.53
CA ASN A 184 -21.54 12.50 -7.94
C ASN A 184 -20.53 12.55 -6.77
N LEU A 185 -19.48 11.73 -6.82
CA LEU A 185 -18.52 11.59 -5.73
C LEU A 185 -17.71 12.87 -5.55
N TYR A 186 -17.32 13.15 -4.30
CA TYR A 186 -16.52 14.32 -3.90
C TYR A 186 -17.17 15.70 -4.09
N SER A 187 -18.41 15.76 -4.56
CA SER A 187 -19.22 16.98 -4.60
C SER A 187 -19.46 17.54 -3.19
N PHE A 188 -19.72 18.85 -3.07
CA PHE A 188 -20.10 19.48 -1.81
C PHE A 188 -21.44 18.89 -1.30
N SER A 189 -21.38 17.84 -0.48
CA SER A 189 -22.49 17.50 0.41
C SER A 189 -22.37 18.33 1.70
N LYS A 190 -23.50 18.81 2.23
CA LYS A 190 -23.58 19.63 3.46
C LYS A 190 -23.24 18.84 4.73
N THR A 191 -22.27 17.93 4.71
CA THR A 191 -21.91 17.15 5.88
C THR A 191 -20.68 17.75 6.54
N THR A 192 -20.94 18.67 7.47
CA THR A 192 -19.99 19.17 8.45
C THR A 192 -19.57 18.04 9.38
N VAL A 193 -18.75 17.09 8.94
CA VAL A 193 -18.12 16.15 9.86
C VAL A 193 -16.97 16.89 10.53
N LYS A 194 -17.15 17.22 11.81
CA LYS A 194 -16.06 17.73 12.67
C LYS A 194 -14.82 16.86 12.45
N CYS A 195 -13.69 17.51 12.18
CA CYS A 195 -12.38 16.90 12.06
C CYS A 195 -12.02 16.20 13.38
N LEU A 196 -12.41 14.94 13.53
CA LEU A 196 -11.97 14.08 14.60
C LEU A 196 -10.61 13.50 14.18
N ARG A 197 -9.63 13.57 15.07
CA ARG A 197 -8.34 12.91 14.86
C ARG A 197 -8.60 11.43 14.51
N PRO A 198 -7.88 10.86 13.52
CA PRO A 198 -7.99 9.44 13.25
C PRO A 198 -7.79 8.67 14.56
N PRO A 199 -8.56 7.60 14.81
CA PRO A 199 -8.44 6.83 16.03
C PRO A 199 -6.97 6.40 16.18
N GLN A 200 -6.34 6.83 17.27
CA GLN A 200 -5.02 6.35 17.59
C GLN A 200 -5.12 4.86 17.93
N PRO A 201 -4.11 4.06 17.59
CA PRO A 201 -4.07 2.68 18.03
C PRO A 201 -4.29 2.62 19.55
N PRO A 202 -5.09 1.66 20.06
CA PRO A 202 -5.36 1.56 21.49
C PRO A 202 -4.03 1.49 22.25
N LYS A 203 -3.92 2.25 23.34
CA LYS A 203 -2.73 2.24 24.22
C LYS A 203 -2.48 0.80 24.68
N ARG A 204 -1.21 0.41 24.65
CA ARG A 204 -0.72 -0.95 24.95
C ARG A 204 -1.14 -1.37 26.36
N ASN A 205 -2.24 -2.12 26.49
CA ASN A 205 -2.55 -2.85 27.70
C ASN A 205 -1.73 -4.14 27.70
N SER A 206 -0.84 -4.28 28.67
CA SER A 206 0.13 -5.37 28.82
C SER A 206 -0.48 -6.71 29.24
N SER A 207 -1.70 -7.04 28.79
CA SER A 207 -2.39 -8.28 29.19
C SER A 207 -3.30 -8.90 28.14
N VAL A 208 -3.04 -8.67 26.84
CA VAL A 208 -3.64 -9.53 25.81
C VAL A 208 -2.73 -10.73 25.60
N ALA A 209 -3.27 -11.91 25.85
CA ALA A 209 -2.58 -13.19 25.72
C ALA A 209 -1.82 -13.26 24.38
N MET A 210 -0.49 -13.37 24.47
CA MET A 210 0.35 -13.74 23.35
C MET A 210 -0.11 -15.10 22.84
N GLN A 211 -0.87 -15.12 21.74
CA GLN A 211 -0.87 -16.31 20.89
C GLN A 211 0.58 -16.51 20.45
N LYS A 212 1.15 -17.68 20.80
CA LYS A 212 2.52 -18.07 20.44
C LYS A 212 2.73 -17.82 18.95
N ILE A 213 3.44 -16.74 18.64
CA ILE A 213 3.97 -16.46 17.32
C ILE A 213 5.10 -17.48 17.16
N HIS A 214 4.92 -18.45 16.26
CA HIS A 214 6.05 -19.26 15.81
C HIS A 214 7.13 -18.28 15.34
N HIS A 215 8.32 -18.36 15.92
CA HIS A 215 9.46 -17.55 15.51
C HIS A 215 9.66 -17.72 14.00
N LEU A 216 9.29 -16.69 13.24
CA LEU A 216 9.53 -16.61 11.82
C LEU A 216 11.04 -16.48 11.62
N THR A 217 11.60 -17.31 10.75
CA THR A 217 12.99 -17.21 10.35
C THR A 217 13.23 -15.87 9.66
N PRO A 218 14.36 -15.18 9.93
CA PRO A 218 14.71 -13.96 9.22
C PRO A 218 14.72 -14.20 7.72
N SER A 219 14.12 -13.29 6.96
CA SER A 219 14.07 -13.40 5.50
C SER A 219 15.48 -13.33 4.90
N SER A 220 15.84 -14.28 4.02
CA SER A 220 17.06 -14.25 3.20
C SER A 220 17.16 -12.99 2.32
N PRO A 221 18.30 -12.65 1.70
CA PRO A 221 18.37 -11.61 0.68
C PRO A 221 17.48 -11.95 -0.55
N LEU A 222 17.03 -10.94 -1.31
CA LEU A 222 16.41 -11.16 -2.62
C LEU A 222 17.47 -11.75 -3.58
N ASP A 223 17.11 -12.82 -4.29
CA ASP A 223 17.96 -13.47 -5.30
C ASP A 223 17.22 -13.69 -6.62
N SER A 224 17.97 -14.18 -7.63
CA SER A 224 17.51 -14.38 -9.01
C SER A 224 16.38 -15.41 -9.19
N SER A 225 15.95 -16.10 -8.14
CA SER A 225 14.85 -17.07 -8.16
C SER A 225 13.61 -16.61 -7.38
N CYS A 226 13.69 -15.46 -6.70
CA CYS A 226 12.63 -14.96 -5.84
C CYS A 226 11.43 -14.45 -6.64
N LYS A 227 10.23 -14.94 -6.30
CA LYS A 227 8.96 -14.35 -6.73
C LYS A 227 8.57 -13.25 -5.76
N VAL A 228 8.10 -12.12 -6.25
CA VAL A 228 7.75 -10.97 -5.42
C VAL A 228 6.31 -10.55 -5.65
N MET A 229 5.60 -10.24 -4.57
CA MET A 229 4.31 -9.57 -4.61
C MET A 229 4.40 -8.21 -3.93
N ILE A 230 3.81 -7.18 -4.54
CA ILE A 230 3.82 -5.82 -4.02
C ILE A 230 2.40 -5.47 -3.57
N ILE A 231 2.24 -4.95 -2.35
CA ILE A 231 0.94 -4.44 -1.86
C ILE A 231 1.04 -2.96 -1.54
N ILE A 232 0.03 -2.20 -1.96
CA ILE A 232 -0.22 -0.82 -1.53
C ILE A 232 -1.62 -0.71 -0.91
N PHE A 233 -1.74 0.15 0.11
CA PHE A 233 -2.99 0.49 0.80
C PHE A 233 -3.54 1.86 0.39
#